data_AF-A0AAJ6XVS9-F1
#
_entry.id   AF-A0AAJ6XVS9-F1
#
_cell.length_a   1.000
_cell.length_b   1.000
_cell.length_c   1.000
_cell.angle_alpha   90.00
_cell.angle_beta   90.00
_cell.angle_gamma   90.00
#
_symmetry.space_group_name_H-M   'P 1'
#
loop_
_entity.id
_entity.type
_entity.pdbx_description
1 polymer ?
#
loop_
_entity_poly.entity_id
_entity_poly.type
_entity_poly.pdbx_seq_one_letter_code
_entity_poly.pdbx_strand_id
1 'polypeptide(L)'
;MESLAGILRTLILSKGFKQLEVLLLRIIHSVLRSALEQKKTESIKEFGPIDYDAPVKTENKTIGLGTKIGVGVAVLVFGLVFALGDFLPSGSDGPAEEATVVNKKLSEEEQNTLRARLKQYELTLSTAPKDSIALEGAAVTLFELGEYTRAASLLQDLAKEKPGDPDVFRLLGEIKYELKDYDGSAAAYRISAALSKNVDFEVLRGHANALLAAKKPDEAVQVLLASRAKLNSGKSSSVDIKVDGNGMEIESQEVDPIQVDLLLGKAYSDWGHVSDAVSVYDQLISSHPDDFRGYLAKGIILKENGNVGDAERMFIQARFFAPEKAKALVDRYARK
;
A
#
# COMPACT_ATOMS: atom_id res chain seq x y z
N MET A 1 -25.90 -46.24 -45.92
CA MET A 1 -24.76 -46.19 -44.96
C MET A 1 -23.38 -46.24 -45.64
N GLU A 2 -23.25 -46.58 -46.92
CA GLU A 2 -21.93 -46.63 -47.60
C GLU A 2 -21.47 -45.33 -48.28
N SER A 3 -22.34 -44.30 -48.40
CA SER A 3 -21.99 -43.05 -49.10
C SER A 3 -21.25 -42.01 -48.23
N LEU A 4 -21.43 -42.02 -46.91
CA LEU A 4 -20.75 -41.07 -46.00
C LEU A 4 -19.35 -41.54 -45.56
N ALA A 5 -19.14 -42.85 -45.42
CA ALA A 5 -17.84 -43.42 -45.06
C ALA A 5 -16.82 -43.33 -46.21
N GLY A 6 -17.29 -43.40 -47.47
CA GLY A 6 -16.46 -43.19 -48.66
C GLY A 6 -15.95 -41.75 -48.78
N ILE A 7 -16.82 -40.76 -48.55
CA ILE A 7 -16.46 -39.33 -48.59
C ILE A 7 -15.48 -38.98 -47.45
N LEU A 8 -15.64 -39.56 -46.25
CA LEU A 8 -14.69 -39.38 -45.16
C LEU A 8 -13.31 -39.98 -45.47
N ARG A 9 -13.23 -41.16 -46.10
CA ARG A 9 -11.95 -41.79 -46.48
C ARG A 9 -11.20 -40.99 -47.55
N THR A 10 -11.92 -40.38 -48.51
CA THR A 10 -11.30 -39.57 -49.56
C THR A 10 -10.83 -38.21 -49.05
N LEU A 11 -11.51 -37.64 -48.04
CA LEU A 11 -11.04 -36.41 -47.37
C LEU A 11 -9.78 -36.63 -46.53
N ILE A 12 -9.66 -37.79 -45.86
CA ILE A 12 -8.51 -38.14 -45.00
C ILE A 12 -7.21 -38.38 -45.81
N LEU A 13 -7.30 -38.73 -47.10
CA LEU A 13 -6.14 -38.97 -47.97
C LEU A 13 -5.73 -37.75 -48.83
N SER A 14 -6.44 -36.64 -48.75
CA SER A 14 -6.07 -35.44 -49.49
C SER A 14 -4.98 -34.66 -48.76
N LYS A 15 -3.98 -34.14 -49.50
CA LYS A 15 -2.97 -33.20 -49.00
C LYS A 15 -3.59 -32.00 -48.26
N GLY A 16 -4.87 -31.71 -48.49
CA GLY A 16 -5.66 -30.68 -47.81
C GLY A 16 -5.92 -30.95 -46.33
N PHE A 17 -6.07 -32.21 -45.88
CA PHE A 17 -6.35 -32.51 -44.47
C PHE A 17 -5.12 -32.34 -43.58
N LYS A 18 -3.94 -32.78 -44.05
CA LYS A 18 -2.66 -32.47 -43.37
C LYS A 18 -2.36 -30.98 -43.38
N GLN A 19 -2.71 -30.25 -44.45
CA GLN A 19 -2.59 -28.79 -44.45
C GLN A 19 -3.56 -28.15 -43.47
N LEU A 20 -4.79 -28.65 -43.34
CA LEU A 20 -5.78 -28.15 -42.39
C LEU A 20 -5.37 -28.43 -40.93
N GLU A 21 -4.78 -29.59 -40.65
CA GLU A 21 -4.25 -29.93 -39.33
C GLU A 21 -3.03 -29.07 -38.96
N VAL A 22 -2.12 -28.82 -39.92
CA VAL A 22 -1.00 -27.88 -39.73
C VAL A 22 -1.51 -26.45 -39.56
N LEU A 23 -2.58 -26.06 -40.27
CA LEU A 23 -3.20 -24.75 -40.12
C LEU A 23 -3.87 -24.61 -38.75
N LEU A 24 -4.58 -25.65 -38.29
CA LEU A 24 -5.24 -25.69 -36.98
C LEU A 24 -4.21 -25.66 -35.85
N LEU A 25 -3.12 -26.42 -35.96
CA LEU A 25 -2.00 -26.37 -35.02
C LEU A 25 -1.36 -24.98 -35.00
N ARG A 26 -1.18 -24.32 -36.15
CA ARG A 26 -0.67 -22.95 -36.21
C ARG A 26 -1.64 -21.94 -35.58
N ILE A 27 -2.94 -22.10 -35.77
CA ILE A 27 -3.97 -21.23 -35.17
C ILE A 27 -4.04 -21.44 -33.66
N ILE A 28 -4.04 -22.68 -33.18
CA ILE A 28 -4.03 -22.99 -31.74
C ILE A 28 -2.75 -22.43 -31.13
N HIS A 29 -1.59 -22.62 -31.78
CA HIS A 29 -0.32 -22.11 -31.27
C HIS A 29 -0.25 -20.58 -31.35
N SER A 30 -0.88 -19.91 -32.33
CA SER A 30 -0.97 -18.45 -32.38
C SER A 30 -1.94 -17.90 -31.35
N VAL A 31 -3.05 -18.60 -31.06
CA VAL A 31 -4.01 -18.22 -30.02
C VAL A 31 -3.39 -18.43 -28.64
N LEU A 32 -2.68 -19.54 -28.40
CA LEU A 32 -1.95 -19.78 -27.15
C LEU A 32 -0.83 -18.77 -26.95
N ARG A 33 -0.09 -18.43 -28.01
CA ARG A 33 0.94 -17.38 -27.97
C ARG A 33 0.32 -16.01 -27.78
N SER A 34 -0.82 -15.71 -28.40
CA SER A 34 -1.56 -14.46 -28.20
C SER A 34 -2.19 -14.36 -26.81
N ALA A 35 -2.60 -15.48 -26.20
CA ALA A 35 -3.10 -15.55 -24.83
C ALA A 35 -1.95 -15.45 -23.81
N LEU A 36 -0.78 -16.03 -24.11
CA LEU A 36 0.45 -15.84 -23.33
C LEU A 36 1.01 -14.42 -23.46
N GLU A 37 0.92 -13.82 -24.65
CA GLU A 37 1.26 -12.41 -24.89
C GLU A 37 0.23 -11.50 -24.24
N GLN A 38 -1.08 -11.81 -24.23
CA GLN A 38 -2.07 -11.06 -23.46
C GLN A 38 -1.82 -11.18 -21.95
N LYS A 39 -1.52 -12.38 -21.43
CA LYS A 39 -1.13 -12.59 -20.02
C LYS A 39 0.16 -11.84 -19.67
N LYS A 40 1.15 -11.82 -20.58
CA LYS A 40 2.35 -10.99 -20.46
C LYS A 40 2.02 -9.50 -20.54
N THR A 41 1.13 -9.07 -21.42
CA THR A 41 0.75 -7.67 -21.62
C THR A 41 -0.11 -7.17 -20.45
N GLU A 42 -0.90 -8.03 -19.81
CA GLU A 42 -1.57 -7.75 -18.54
C GLU A 42 -0.54 -7.64 -17.41
N SER A 43 0.44 -8.56 -17.32
CA SER A 43 1.54 -8.44 -16.34
C SER A 43 2.50 -7.27 -16.60
N ILE A 44 2.61 -6.80 -17.85
CA ILE A 44 3.43 -5.65 -18.28
C ILE A 44 2.62 -4.35 -18.12
N LYS A 45 1.28 -4.38 -18.18
CA LYS A 45 0.44 -3.23 -17.85
C LYS A 45 0.39 -2.97 -16.34
N GLU A 46 0.54 -4.00 -15.52
CA GLU A 46 0.76 -3.84 -14.07
C GLU A 46 2.14 -3.25 -13.74
N PHE A 47 3.15 -3.45 -14.60
CA PHE A 47 4.52 -2.95 -14.41
C PHE A 47 5.14 -2.40 -15.70
N GLY A 48 4.60 -1.27 -16.18
CA GLY A 48 5.24 -0.46 -17.22
C GLY A 48 6.36 0.42 -16.64
N PRO A 49 7.40 0.76 -17.42
CA PRO A 49 8.48 1.65 -16.97
C PRO A 49 7.94 3.08 -16.85
N ILE A 50 7.89 3.59 -15.62
CA ILE A 50 7.75 5.03 -15.37
C ILE A 50 9.14 5.63 -15.59
N ASP A 51 9.25 6.46 -16.63
CA ASP A 51 10.41 7.32 -16.89
C ASP A 51 10.38 8.47 -15.88
N TYR A 52 11.34 8.49 -14.95
CA TYR A 52 11.43 9.47 -13.88
C TYR A 52 12.13 10.78 -14.29
N ASP A 53 12.65 10.89 -15.53
CA ASP A 53 13.36 12.09 -16.02
C ASP A 53 12.56 12.91 -17.05
N ALA A 54 11.35 12.49 -17.42
CA ALA A 54 10.48 13.26 -18.30
C ALA A 54 9.49 14.16 -17.51
N PRO A 55 9.37 15.47 -17.81
CA PRO A 55 8.37 16.32 -17.17
C PRO A 55 6.97 15.84 -17.53
N VAL A 56 6.24 15.34 -16.53
CA VAL A 56 4.90 14.78 -16.68
C VAL A 56 3.91 15.87 -17.10
N LYS A 57 3.34 15.75 -18.31
CA LYS A 57 2.07 16.38 -18.66
C LYS A 57 0.94 15.49 -18.13
N THR A 58 0.22 15.99 -17.13
CA THR A 58 -0.89 15.30 -16.46
C THR A 58 -2.16 15.31 -17.32
N GLU A 59 -2.69 14.12 -17.63
CA GLU A 59 -4.12 13.93 -17.90
C GLU A 59 -4.84 13.69 -16.56
N ASN A 60 -5.82 14.53 -16.27
CA ASN A 60 -6.53 14.61 -15.00
C ASN A 60 -7.49 13.43 -14.83
N LYS A 61 -7.37 12.67 -13.74
CA LYS A 61 -8.44 11.81 -13.23
C LYS A 61 -8.55 11.96 -11.71
N THR A 62 -9.52 12.76 -11.31
CA THR A 62 -9.99 13.02 -9.94
C THR A 62 -10.87 11.86 -9.45
N ILE A 63 -10.96 11.55 -8.15
CA ILE A 63 -12.12 11.89 -7.29
C ILE A 63 -11.73 11.78 -5.80
N GLY A 64 -12.02 12.88 -5.11
CA GLY A 64 -11.80 13.23 -3.71
C GLY A 64 -11.85 14.75 -3.73
N LEU A 65 -12.88 15.36 -3.15
CA LEU A 65 -13.35 16.73 -3.44
C LEU A 65 -12.39 17.85 -2.92
N GLY A 66 -11.08 17.61 -2.90
CA GLY A 66 -10.00 18.59 -2.76
C GLY A 66 -9.37 19.02 -4.11
N THR A 67 -9.94 18.56 -5.23
CA THR A 67 -9.32 18.62 -6.57
C THR A 67 -9.36 19.98 -7.28
N LYS A 68 -9.58 21.09 -6.57
CA LYS A 68 -9.40 22.43 -7.17
C LYS A 68 -8.21 23.21 -6.65
N ILE A 69 -7.49 22.75 -5.62
CA ILE A 69 -6.34 23.50 -5.11
C ILE A 69 -5.17 22.55 -4.79
N GLY A 70 -4.37 22.25 -5.82
CA GLY A 70 -2.98 21.76 -5.75
C GLY A 70 -2.62 20.75 -4.65
N VAL A 71 -3.17 19.53 -4.75
CA VAL A 71 -2.83 18.35 -3.92
C VAL A 71 -1.82 17.42 -4.62
N GLY A 72 -1.33 17.78 -5.82
CA GLY A 72 -0.45 16.93 -6.64
C GLY A 72 0.91 16.56 -6.03
N VAL A 73 1.29 17.13 -4.87
CA VAL A 73 2.51 16.79 -4.14
C VAL A 73 2.22 16.01 -2.85
N ALA A 74 1.04 16.18 -2.24
CA ALA A 74 0.77 15.72 -0.88
C ALA A 74 0.44 14.22 -0.76
N VAL A 75 -0.22 13.64 -1.77
CA VAL A 75 -0.60 12.20 -1.74
C VAL A 75 0.57 11.28 -2.07
N LEU A 76 1.59 11.78 -2.80
CA LEU A 76 2.73 10.97 -3.24
C LEU A 76 3.82 10.79 -2.17
N VAL A 77 3.93 11.70 -1.20
CA VAL A 77 5.00 11.64 -0.18
C VAL A 77 4.72 10.58 0.89
N PHE A 78 3.46 10.30 1.23
CA PHE A 78 3.15 9.43 2.37
C PHE A 78 2.78 7.99 2.01
N GLY A 79 2.18 7.73 0.83
CA GLY A 79 1.82 6.36 0.42
C GLY A 79 3.00 5.48 0.00
N LEU A 80 4.09 6.09 -0.50
CA LEU A 80 5.24 5.35 -1.07
C LEU A 80 6.41 5.13 -0.09
N VAL A 81 6.55 5.96 0.95
CA VAL A 81 7.66 5.83 1.92
C VAL A 81 7.43 4.63 2.87
N PHE A 82 6.18 4.27 3.14
CA PHE A 82 5.84 3.36 4.24
C PHE A 82 5.63 1.89 3.86
N ALA A 83 5.44 1.55 2.58
CA ALA A 83 5.18 0.15 2.20
C ALA A 83 6.35 -0.81 2.52
N LEU A 84 7.58 -0.29 2.67
CA LEU A 84 8.79 -1.03 3.06
C LEU A 84 9.74 -0.26 4.01
N GLY A 85 9.49 1.04 4.28
CA GLY A 85 10.29 1.85 5.21
C GLY A 85 10.22 1.37 6.66
N ASP A 86 9.12 0.72 7.03
CA ASP A 86 8.93 0.12 8.35
C ASP A 86 9.84 -1.10 8.61
N PHE A 87 10.50 -1.66 7.58
CA PHE A 87 11.44 -2.78 7.75
C PHE A 87 12.90 -2.34 7.97
N LEU A 88 13.15 -1.03 8.14
CA LEU A 88 14.49 -0.48 8.39
C LEU A 88 14.91 -0.68 9.87
N PRO A 89 16.03 -1.37 10.16
CA PRO A 89 16.54 -1.51 11.53
C PRO A 89 16.91 -0.14 12.11
N SER A 90 16.43 0.15 13.32
CA SER A 90 16.70 1.42 14.03
C SER A 90 18.09 1.49 14.69
N GLY A 91 19.09 0.78 14.17
CA GLY A 91 20.42 0.77 14.78
C GLY A 91 21.53 0.27 13.87
N SER A 92 22.41 1.18 13.43
CA SER A 92 23.85 0.92 13.25
C SER A 92 24.59 2.22 12.92
N ASP A 93 25.59 2.56 13.74
CA ASP A 93 26.56 3.66 13.55
C ASP A 93 27.52 3.36 12.37
N GLY A 94 27.04 3.51 11.13
CA GLY A 94 27.85 3.51 9.91
C GLY A 94 27.86 4.89 9.25
N PRO A 95 28.86 5.22 8.39
CA PRO A 95 28.92 6.51 7.73
C PRO A 95 27.68 6.66 6.85
N ALA A 96 26.88 7.66 7.21
CA ALA A 96 25.59 7.98 6.62
C ALA A 96 25.75 8.37 5.14
N GLU A 97 25.67 7.39 4.23
CA GLU A 97 24.81 7.59 3.07
C GLU A 97 23.39 7.37 3.58
N GLU A 98 22.82 8.47 4.08
CA GLU A 98 21.44 8.60 4.47
C GLU A 98 20.58 7.83 3.47
N ALA A 99 19.94 6.78 3.96
CA ALA A 99 18.60 6.47 3.53
C ALA A 99 17.83 7.77 3.71
N THR A 100 17.83 8.62 2.69
CA THR A 100 17.12 9.87 2.73
C THR A 100 15.67 9.48 2.93
N VAL A 101 15.24 9.55 4.19
CA VAL A 101 14.08 10.35 4.53
C VAL A 101 14.22 11.53 3.59
N VAL A 102 13.49 11.49 2.48
CA VAL A 102 13.25 12.68 1.70
C VAL A 102 12.36 13.52 2.62
N ASN A 103 12.98 14.05 3.68
CA ASN A 103 12.75 15.39 4.16
C ASN A 103 13.13 16.22 2.95
N LYS A 104 12.21 16.25 1.97
CA LYS A 104 12.22 17.27 0.96
C LYS A 104 12.02 18.53 1.77
N LYS A 105 13.14 19.13 2.19
CA LYS A 105 13.12 20.42 2.83
C LYS A 105 12.41 21.31 1.83
N LEU A 106 11.16 21.64 2.14
CA LEU A 106 10.28 22.35 1.22
C LEU A 106 11.05 23.54 0.68
N SER A 107 11.06 23.68 -0.65
CA SER A 107 11.71 24.83 -1.26
C SER A 107 11.04 26.11 -0.72
N GLU A 108 11.77 27.23 -0.72
CA GLU A 108 11.18 28.49 -0.27
C GLU A 108 9.92 28.85 -1.06
N GLU A 109 9.87 28.49 -2.35
CA GLU A 109 8.71 28.66 -3.22
C GLU A 109 7.52 27.78 -2.80
N GLU A 110 7.76 26.51 -2.46
CA GLU A 110 6.75 25.60 -1.94
C GLU A 110 6.20 26.12 -0.60
N GLN A 111 7.07 26.54 0.32
CA GLN A 111 6.66 27.12 1.60
C GLN A 111 5.83 28.40 1.41
N ASN A 112 6.23 29.28 0.49
CA ASN A 112 5.50 30.51 0.21
C ASN A 112 4.13 30.22 -0.39
N THR A 113 4.03 29.23 -1.27
CA THR A 113 2.76 28.78 -1.86
C THR A 113 1.83 28.22 -0.78
N LEU A 114 2.35 27.40 0.12
CA LEU A 114 1.57 26.84 1.23
C LEU A 114 1.11 27.91 2.21
N ARG A 115 1.97 28.88 2.57
CA ARG A 115 1.59 30.01 3.43
C ARG A 115 0.52 30.89 2.79
N ALA A 116 0.61 31.16 1.48
CA ALA A 116 -0.40 31.91 0.76
C ALA A 116 -1.76 31.17 0.75
N ARG A 117 -1.73 29.86 0.55
CA ARG A 117 -2.92 29.00 0.62
C ARG A 117 -3.53 28.99 2.02
N LEU A 118 -2.71 28.81 3.06
CA LEU A 118 -3.15 28.83 4.45
C LEU A 118 -3.88 30.15 4.77
N LYS A 119 -3.34 31.29 4.34
CA LYS A 119 -3.96 32.61 4.53
C LYS A 119 -5.35 32.70 3.89
N GLN A 120 -5.58 32.06 2.75
CA GLN A 120 -6.89 32.03 2.10
C GLN A 120 -7.92 31.21 2.91
N TYR A 121 -7.49 30.08 3.49
CA TYR A 121 -8.34 29.30 4.38
C TYR A 121 -8.61 30.05 5.69
N GLU A 122 -7.61 30.69 6.29
CA GLU A 122 -7.77 31.52 7.49
C GLU A 122 -8.75 32.67 7.27
N LEU A 123 -8.70 33.33 6.11
CA LEU A 123 -9.68 34.35 5.74
C LEU A 123 -11.09 33.77 5.67
N THR A 124 -11.25 32.60 5.07
CA THR A 124 -12.55 31.90 5.00
C THR A 124 -13.06 31.60 6.42
N LEU A 125 -12.21 31.02 7.27
CA LEU A 125 -12.51 30.69 8.66
C LEU A 125 -12.81 31.91 9.53
N SER A 126 -12.26 33.08 9.20
CA SER A 126 -12.60 34.34 9.90
C SER A 126 -14.06 34.76 9.69
N THR A 127 -14.66 34.38 8.56
CA THR A 127 -16.06 34.67 8.22
C THR A 127 -17.00 33.49 8.47
N ALA A 128 -16.50 32.26 8.34
CA ALA A 128 -17.22 31.01 8.55
C ALA A 128 -16.37 30.04 9.38
N PRO A 129 -16.34 30.17 10.72
CA PRO A 129 -15.43 29.41 11.59
C PRO A 129 -15.63 27.89 11.59
N LYS A 130 -16.78 27.43 11.11
CA LYS A 130 -17.17 26.01 11.04
C LYS A 130 -17.15 25.46 9.61
N ASP A 131 -16.63 26.22 8.65
CA ASP A 131 -16.53 25.76 7.27
C ASP A 131 -15.61 24.54 7.20
N SER A 132 -16.20 23.36 6.97
CA SER A 132 -15.46 22.11 7.06
C SER A 132 -14.38 21.98 5.99
N ILE A 133 -14.57 22.60 4.81
CA ILE A 133 -13.60 22.56 3.71
C ILE A 133 -12.38 23.41 4.08
N ALA A 134 -12.60 24.60 4.63
CA ALA A 134 -11.54 25.48 5.07
C ALA A 134 -10.80 24.93 6.30
N LEU A 135 -11.51 24.29 7.25
CA LEU A 135 -10.89 23.61 8.39
C LEU A 135 -9.96 22.48 7.92
N GLU A 136 -10.45 21.61 7.03
CA GLU A 136 -9.67 20.50 6.46
C GLU A 136 -8.48 21.00 5.65
N GLY A 137 -8.71 21.93 4.73
CA GLY A 137 -7.66 22.49 3.88
C GLY A 137 -6.58 23.23 4.67
N ALA A 138 -6.96 24.02 5.69
CA ALA A 138 -6.00 24.67 6.58
C ALA A 138 -5.22 23.66 7.40
N ALA A 139 -5.86 22.62 7.95
CA ALA A 139 -5.19 21.60 8.74
C ALA A 139 -4.14 20.82 7.92
N VAL A 140 -4.48 20.38 6.71
CA VAL A 140 -3.54 19.70 5.81
C VAL A 140 -2.39 20.64 5.42
N THR A 141 -2.69 21.90 5.10
CA THR A 141 -1.64 22.88 4.76
C THR A 141 -0.68 23.14 5.94
N LEU A 142 -1.21 23.21 7.17
CA LEU A 142 -0.41 23.35 8.38
C LEU A 142 0.45 22.11 8.66
N PHE A 143 -0.08 20.91 8.42
CA PHE A 143 0.69 19.67 8.52
C PHE A 143 1.86 19.67 7.53
N GLU A 144 1.63 20.06 6.27
CA GLU A 144 2.69 20.16 5.26
C GLU A 144 3.77 21.19 5.66
N LEU A 145 3.36 22.29 6.29
CA LEU A 145 4.28 23.30 6.84
C LEU A 145 5.03 22.86 8.11
N GLY A 146 4.72 21.68 8.66
CA GLY A 146 5.27 21.18 9.93
C GLY A 146 4.66 21.83 11.17
N GLU A 147 3.58 22.59 11.01
CA GLU A 147 2.85 23.26 12.09
C GLU A 147 1.80 22.32 12.73
N TYR A 148 2.27 21.17 13.23
CA TYR A 148 1.43 20.06 13.67
C TYR A 148 0.47 20.42 14.82
N THR A 149 0.86 21.30 15.74
CA THR A 149 0.01 21.72 16.87
C THR A 149 -1.23 22.49 16.39
N ARG A 150 -1.07 23.40 15.42
CA ARG A 150 -2.17 24.14 14.82
C ARG A 150 -3.04 23.24 13.95
N ALA A 151 -2.41 22.35 13.18
CA ALA A 151 -3.13 21.35 12.39
C ALA A 151 -4.03 20.47 13.26
N ALA A 152 -3.51 19.97 14.40
CA ALA A 152 -4.27 19.17 15.35
C ALA A 152 -5.48 19.93 15.90
N SER A 153 -5.33 21.21 16.24
CA SER A 153 -6.43 22.04 16.74
C SER A 153 -7.55 22.16 15.70
N LEU A 154 -7.22 22.42 14.43
CA LEU A 154 -8.21 22.54 13.37
C LEU A 154 -8.91 21.20 13.08
N LEU A 155 -8.19 20.08 13.13
CA LEU A 155 -8.82 18.75 12.99
C LEU A 155 -9.71 18.39 14.18
N GLN A 156 -9.38 18.83 15.40
CA GLN A 156 -10.26 18.66 16.55
C GLN A 156 -11.56 19.44 16.39
N ASP A 157 -11.51 20.64 15.81
CA ASP A 157 -12.72 21.39 15.47
C ASP A 157 -13.49 20.74 14.32
N LEU A 158 -12.80 20.26 13.29
CA LEU A 158 -13.41 19.50 12.20
C LEU A 158 -14.08 18.22 12.69
N ALA A 159 -13.49 17.51 13.66
CA ALA A 159 -14.06 16.31 14.26
C ALA A 159 -15.37 16.58 15.02
N LYS A 160 -15.58 17.80 15.54
CA LYS A 160 -16.86 18.20 16.15
C LYS A 160 -17.93 18.44 15.09
N GLU A 161 -17.55 18.98 13.93
CA GLU A 161 -18.49 19.23 12.82
C GLU A 161 -18.79 17.96 12.02
N LYS A 162 -17.82 17.04 11.90
CA LYS A 162 -17.93 15.77 11.18
C LYS A 162 -17.57 14.56 12.06
N PRO A 163 -18.33 14.26 13.13
CA PRO A 163 -17.98 13.18 14.07
C PRO A 163 -18.07 11.76 13.49
N GLY A 164 -18.69 11.60 12.32
CA GLY A 164 -18.83 10.32 11.62
C GLY A 164 -17.89 10.13 10.43
N ASP A 165 -16.95 11.06 10.21
CA ASP A 165 -16.02 11.00 9.08
C ASP A 165 -14.70 10.31 9.50
N PRO A 166 -14.41 9.08 9.03
CA PRO A 166 -13.21 8.35 9.43
C PRO A 166 -11.91 9.03 9.01
N ASP A 167 -11.91 9.82 7.93
CA ASP A 167 -10.71 10.48 7.41
C ASP A 167 -10.21 11.59 8.36
N VAL A 168 -11.13 12.29 9.02
CA VAL A 168 -10.78 13.31 10.02
C VAL A 168 -9.96 12.70 11.15
N PHE A 169 -10.36 11.52 11.62
CA PHE A 169 -9.67 10.82 12.70
C PHE A 169 -8.38 10.13 12.21
N ARG A 170 -8.32 9.68 10.96
CA ARG A 170 -7.08 9.18 10.35
C ARG A 170 -6.01 10.27 10.32
N LEU A 171 -6.33 11.43 9.77
CA LEU A 171 -5.43 12.59 9.72
C LEU A 171 -5.03 13.08 11.12
N LEU A 172 -5.98 13.08 12.07
CA LEU A 172 -5.67 13.41 13.47
C LEU A 172 -4.70 12.40 14.09
N GLY A 173 -4.83 11.12 13.76
CA GLY A 173 -3.89 10.07 14.15
C GLY A 173 -2.47 10.32 13.63
N GLU A 174 -2.35 10.67 12.35
CA GLU A 174 -1.07 11.01 11.70
C GLU A 174 -0.41 12.23 12.36
N ILE A 175 -1.14 13.33 12.50
CA ILE A 175 -0.63 14.56 13.14
C ILE A 175 -0.21 14.31 14.59
N LYS A 176 -0.97 13.51 15.35
CA LYS A 176 -0.63 13.19 16.73
C LYS A 176 0.61 12.31 16.82
N TYR A 177 0.82 11.42 15.85
CA TYR A 177 2.04 10.62 15.76
C TYR A 177 3.27 11.52 15.59
N GLU A 178 3.20 12.51 14.69
CA GLU A 178 4.27 13.50 14.48
C GLU A 178 4.52 14.37 15.72
N LEU A 179 3.46 14.68 16.48
CA LEU A 179 3.55 15.37 17.77
C LEU A 179 4.11 14.47 18.90
N LYS A 180 4.38 13.19 18.62
CA LYS A 180 4.76 12.16 19.60
C LYS A 180 3.70 11.91 20.68
N ASP A 181 2.47 12.34 20.45
CA ASP A 181 1.28 11.94 21.22
C ASP A 181 0.84 10.56 20.72
N TYR A 182 1.65 9.53 20.98
CA TYR A 182 1.42 8.18 20.44
C TYR A 182 0.14 7.54 20.98
N ASP A 183 -0.19 7.75 22.26
CA ASP A 183 -1.46 7.31 22.85
C ASP A 183 -2.66 7.99 22.19
N GLY A 184 -2.59 9.30 21.98
CA GLY A 184 -3.64 10.03 21.28
C GLY A 184 -3.74 9.66 19.80
N SER A 185 -2.62 9.34 19.16
CA SER A 185 -2.57 8.85 17.79
C SER A 185 -3.29 7.50 17.66
N ALA A 186 -2.95 6.53 18.51
CA ALA A 186 -3.61 5.24 18.57
C ALA A 186 -5.11 5.39 18.84
N ALA A 187 -5.51 6.28 19.75
CA ALA A 187 -6.91 6.56 20.03
C ALA A 187 -7.66 7.14 18.80
N ALA A 188 -7.04 8.02 18.02
CA ALA A 188 -7.64 8.60 16.82
C ALA A 188 -7.77 7.54 15.71
N TYR A 189 -6.74 6.74 15.45
CA TYR A 189 -6.84 5.63 14.49
C TYR A 189 -7.88 4.59 14.88
N ARG A 190 -8.02 4.28 16.18
CA ARG A 190 -9.09 3.40 16.69
C ARG A 190 -10.49 3.94 16.36
N ILE A 191 -10.69 5.26 16.50
CA ILE A 191 -11.97 5.91 16.13
C ILE A 191 -12.17 5.83 14.60
N SER A 192 -11.15 6.15 13.81
CA SER A 192 -11.20 6.03 12.35
C SER A 192 -11.59 4.61 11.90
N ALA A 193 -10.92 3.58 12.44
CA ALA A 193 -11.21 2.18 12.15
C ALA A 193 -12.63 1.76 12.57
N ALA A 194 -13.18 2.32 13.65
CA ALA A 194 -14.53 2.03 14.12
C ALA A 194 -15.62 2.68 13.25
N LEU A 195 -15.32 3.82 12.63
CA LEU A 195 -16.23 4.53 11.70
C LEU A 195 -16.18 3.93 10.28
N SER A 196 -15.07 3.28 9.92
CA SER A 196 -14.90 2.60 8.65
C SER A 196 -15.64 1.25 8.59
N LYS A 197 -16.31 1.00 7.46
CA LYS A 197 -17.00 -0.29 7.22
C LYS A 197 -16.01 -1.42 6.92
N ASN A 198 -15.02 -1.12 6.09
CA ASN A 198 -14.00 -2.06 5.63
C ASN A 198 -12.69 -1.84 6.39
N VAL A 199 -11.81 -2.83 6.33
CA VAL A 199 -10.44 -2.66 6.83
C VAL A 199 -9.74 -1.69 5.88
N ASP A 200 -9.24 -0.59 6.44
CA ASP A 200 -8.33 0.32 5.76
C ASP A 200 -6.91 -0.01 6.22
N PHE A 201 -6.05 -0.40 5.28
CA PHE A 201 -4.69 -0.82 5.61
C PHE A 201 -3.83 0.34 6.12
N GLU A 202 -4.04 1.57 5.64
CA GLU A 202 -3.31 2.74 6.10
C GLU A 202 -3.65 3.05 7.56
N VAL A 203 -4.94 3.01 7.89
CA VAL A 203 -5.43 3.17 9.28
C VAL A 203 -4.91 2.03 10.16
N LEU A 204 -4.95 0.78 9.68
CA LEU A 204 -4.45 -0.37 10.44
C LEU A 204 -2.95 -0.25 10.74
N ARG A 205 -2.16 0.13 9.73
CA ARG A 205 -0.71 0.34 9.86
C ARG A 205 -0.41 1.48 10.83
N GLY A 206 -1.06 2.63 10.64
CA GLY A 206 -0.95 3.78 11.53
C GLY A 206 -1.29 3.43 12.98
N HIS A 207 -2.37 2.68 13.20
CA HIS A 207 -2.78 2.24 14.53
C HIS A 207 -1.74 1.32 15.20
N ALA A 208 -1.26 0.31 14.48
CA ALA A 208 -0.26 -0.61 14.99
C ALA A 208 1.06 0.12 15.31
N ASN A 209 1.53 0.98 14.41
CA ASN A 209 2.75 1.76 14.62
C ASN A 209 2.62 2.74 15.79
N ALA A 210 1.46 3.40 15.94
CA ALA A 210 1.19 4.27 17.10
C ALA A 210 1.21 3.49 18.43
N LEU A 211 0.64 2.28 18.46
CA LEU A 211 0.67 1.42 19.65
C LEU A 211 2.09 0.93 19.99
N LEU A 212 2.87 0.55 18.98
CA LEU A 212 4.28 0.17 19.16
C LEU A 212 5.11 1.34 19.71
N ALA A 213 4.96 2.54 19.14
CA ALA A 213 5.62 3.75 19.62
C ALA A 213 5.16 4.16 21.04
N ALA A 214 3.90 3.91 21.38
CA ALA A 214 3.35 4.06 22.73
C ALA A 214 3.79 2.96 23.72
N LYS A 215 4.68 2.03 23.30
CA LYS A 215 5.15 0.89 24.10
C LYS A 215 4.03 -0.06 24.53
N LYS A 216 3.04 -0.25 23.65
CA LYS A 216 1.88 -1.16 23.82
C LYS A 216 1.87 -2.24 22.71
N PRO A 217 2.92 -3.05 22.61
CA PRO A 217 3.05 -4.03 21.54
C PRO A 217 2.01 -5.16 21.60
N ASP A 218 1.52 -5.50 22.79
CA ASP A 218 0.44 -6.48 22.98
C ASP A 218 -0.88 -6.00 22.36
N GLU A 219 -1.23 -4.72 22.55
CA GLU A 219 -2.40 -4.10 21.91
C GLU A 219 -2.22 -4.05 20.39
N ALA A 220 -1.02 -3.73 19.89
CA ALA A 220 -0.73 -3.70 18.45
C ALA A 220 -0.96 -5.06 17.79
N VAL A 221 -0.45 -6.14 18.42
CA VAL A 221 -0.67 -7.51 17.97
C VAL A 221 -2.14 -7.88 17.99
N GLN A 222 -2.90 -7.53 19.04
CA GLN A 222 -4.34 -7.81 19.11
C GLN A 222 -5.12 -7.14 17.97
N VAL A 223 -4.80 -5.89 17.64
CA VAL A 223 -5.42 -5.15 16.54
C VAL A 223 -5.15 -5.83 15.18
N LEU A 224 -3.92 -6.31 14.98
CA LEU A 224 -3.52 -6.98 13.74
C LEU A 224 -4.16 -8.37 13.61
N LEU A 225 -4.21 -9.14 14.69
CA LEU A 225 -4.91 -10.43 14.73
C LEU A 225 -6.41 -10.28 14.46
N ALA A 226 -7.06 -9.27 15.05
CA ALA A 226 -8.46 -8.98 14.80
C ALA A 226 -8.72 -8.61 13.33
N SER A 227 -7.84 -7.81 12.74
CA SER A 227 -7.92 -7.44 11.32
C SER A 227 -7.70 -8.65 10.39
N ARG A 228 -6.70 -9.49 10.68
CA ARG A 228 -6.46 -10.76 9.98
C ARG A 228 -7.70 -11.66 10.02
N ALA A 229 -8.32 -11.83 11.19
CA ALA A 229 -9.54 -12.62 11.35
C ALA A 229 -10.72 -12.03 10.55
N LYS A 230 -10.88 -10.70 10.54
CA LYS A 230 -11.94 -10.02 9.77
C LYS A 230 -11.78 -10.29 8.27
N LEU A 231 -10.56 -10.15 7.73
CA LEU A 231 -10.25 -10.45 6.32
C LEU A 231 -10.52 -11.93 5.98
N ASN A 232 -10.05 -12.86 6.83
CA ASN A 232 -10.23 -14.29 6.61
C ASN A 232 -11.69 -14.76 6.75
N SER A 233 -12.52 -14.06 7.52
CA SER A 233 -13.93 -14.44 7.76
C SER A 233 -14.87 -14.17 6.57
N GLY A 234 -14.36 -13.68 5.43
CA GLY A 234 -15.15 -13.46 4.21
C GLY A 234 -16.22 -12.35 4.30
N LYS A 235 -16.39 -11.70 5.46
CA LYS A 235 -17.31 -10.57 5.65
C LYS A 235 -16.78 -9.24 5.10
N SER A 236 -15.59 -9.24 4.50
CA SER A 236 -15.05 -8.10 3.75
C SER A 236 -15.11 -8.31 2.23
N SER A 237 -15.61 -9.46 1.75
CA SER A 237 -15.69 -9.79 0.31
C SER A 237 -17.14 -9.82 -0.21
N SER A 238 -18.04 -9.03 0.37
CA SER A 238 -19.23 -8.60 -0.37
C SER A 238 -18.86 -7.31 -1.09
N VAL A 239 -18.78 -7.43 -2.41
CA VAL A 239 -18.73 -6.33 -3.37
C VAL A 239 -19.94 -5.42 -3.12
N ASP A 240 -19.79 -4.46 -2.20
CA ASP A 240 -20.64 -3.28 -2.18
C ASP A 240 -20.16 -2.41 -3.33
N ILE A 241 -20.67 -2.67 -4.55
CA ILE A 241 -20.59 -1.69 -5.62
C ILE A 241 -21.33 -0.46 -5.13
N LYS A 242 -20.61 0.48 -4.53
CA LYS A 242 -21.11 1.84 -4.38
C LYS A 242 -21.11 2.45 -5.77
N VAL A 243 -22.26 2.34 -6.41
CA VAL A 243 -22.62 3.18 -7.54
C VAL A 243 -22.87 4.56 -6.95
N ASP A 244 -21.99 5.52 -7.23
CA ASP A 244 -22.36 6.92 -7.04
C ASP A 244 -23.52 7.27 -8.00
N GLY A 245 -24.17 8.41 -7.81
CA GLY A 245 -25.27 8.85 -8.68
C GLY A 245 -24.92 8.99 -10.18
N ASN A 246 -23.66 8.77 -10.56
CA ASN A 246 -23.12 8.85 -11.92
C ASN A 246 -22.61 7.51 -12.48
N GLY A 247 -22.75 6.38 -11.77
CA GLY A 247 -22.41 5.07 -12.33
C GLY A 247 -20.93 4.66 -12.25
N MET A 248 -20.09 5.34 -11.47
CA MET A 248 -18.68 4.94 -11.31
C MET A 248 -18.48 3.91 -10.20
N GLU A 249 -17.80 2.81 -10.53
CA GLU A 249 -17.31 1.79 -9.60
C GLU A 249 -16.23 2.41 -8.70
N ILE A 250 -16.51 2.56 -7.40
CA ILE A 250 -15.46 2.78 -6.41
C ILE A 250 -14.82 1.42 -6.15
N GLU A 251 -13.67 1.19 -6.78
CA GLU A 251 -12.83 0.01 -6.57
C GLU A 251 -12.45 -0.02 -5.08
N SER A 252 -13.15 -0.86 -4.31
CA SER A 252 -12.79 -1.12 -2.91
C SER A 252 -11.52 -1.94 -2.97
N GLN A 253 -10.37 -1.28 -2.88
CA GLN A 253 -9.08 -1.94 -2.98
C GLN A 253 -8.97 -2.95 -1.84
N GLU A 254 -9.06 -4.23 -2.20
CA GLU A 254 -9.04 -5.32 -1.23
C GLU A 254 -7.69 -5.28 -0.50
N VAL A 255 -7.73 -5.29 0.83
CA VAL A 255 -6.50 -5.28 1.63
C VAL A 255 -5.80 -6.61 1.39
N ASP A 256 -4.62 -6.54 0.76
CA ASP A 256 -3.74 -7.70 0.56
C ASP A 256 -3.43 -8.35 1.93
N PRO A 257 -3.92 -9.58 2.19
CA PRO A 257 -3.69 -10.27 3.45
C PRO A 257 -2.21 -10.45 3.81
N ILE A 258 -1.34 -10.49 2.79
CA ILE A 258 0.12 -10.58 2.97
C ILE A 258 0.63 -9.36 3.75
N GLN A 259 0.11 -8.16 3.46
CA GLN A 259 0.53 -6.94 4.15
C GLN A 259 0.20 -6.97 5.65
N VAL A 260 -0.93 -7.56 6.03
CA VAL A 260 -1.32 -7.70 7.44
C VAL A 260 -0.41 -8.68 8.17
N ASP A 261 -0.06 -9.80 7.55
CA ASP A 261 0.84 -10.79 8.16
C ASP A 261 2.30 -10.27 8.25
N LEU A 262 2.73 -9.47 7.27
CA LEU A 262 4.02 -8.76 7.32
C LEU A 262 4.10 -7.84 8.54
N LEU A 263 3.06 -7.03 8.76
CA LEU A 263 2.96 -6.10 9.88
C LEU A 263 2.80 -6.83 11.22
N LEU A 264 2.06 -7.94 11.25
CA LEU A 264 1.90 -8.78 12.44
C LEU A 264 3.23 -9.39 12.91
N GLY A 265 4.02 -9.94 11.98
CA GLY A 265 5.34 -10.47 12.31
C GLY A 265 6.29 -9.37 12.83
N LYS A 266 6.22 -8.16 12.26
CA LYS A 266 7.00 -7.02 12.75
C LYS A 266 6.59 -6.64 14.16
N ALA A 267 5.30 -6.54 14.43
CA ALA A 267 4.78 -6.21 15.77
C ALA A 267 5.23 -7.24 16.82
N TYR A 268 5.22 -8.54 16.49
CA TYR A 268 5.77 -9.57 17.37
C TYR A 268 7.28 -9.43 17.59
N SER A 269 8.05 -9.10 16.54
CA SER A 269 9.48 -8.87 16.66
C SER A 269 9.81 -7.67 17.56
N ASP A 270 9.13 -6.55 17.35
CA ASP A 270 9.27 -5.33 18.17
C ASP A 270 8.85 -5.57 19.63
N TRP A 271 7.95 -6.51 19.87
CA TRP A 271 7.57 -6.98 21.20
C TRP A 271 8.64 -7.90 21.84
N GLY A 272 9.59 -8.40 21.07
CA GLY A 272 10.60 -9.37 21.51
C GLY A 272 10.16 -10.83 21.38
N HIS A 273 9.00 -11.12 20.79
CA HIS A 273 8.51 -12.47 20.51
C HIS A 273 8.96 -12.95 19.13
N VAL A 274 10.27 -13.06 18.96
CA VAL A 274 10.91 -13.39 17.68
C VAL A 274 10.45 -14.74 17.13
N SER A 275 10.19 -15.74 18.00
CA SER A 275 9.67 -17.04 17.58
C SER A 275 8.28 -16.96 16.97
N ASP A 276 7.43 -16.07 17.49
CA ASP A 276 6.08 -15.86 16.97
C ASP A 276 6.12 -15.10 15.65
N ALA A 277 7.00 -14.09 15.54
CA ALA A 277 7.27 -13.40 14.28
C ALA A 277 7.72 -14.36 13.17
N VAL A 278 8.68 -15.24 13.48
CA VAL A 278 9.15 -16.28 12.54
C VAL A 278 8.02 -17.24 12.17
N SER A 279 7.18 -17.65 13.12
CA SER A 279 6.04 -18.53 12.87
C SER A 279 5.00 -17.90 11.94
N VAL A 280 4.71 -16.60 12.11
CA VAL A 280 3.85 -15.84 11.19
C VAL A 280 4.43 -15.84 9.78
N TYR A 281 5.72 -15.58 9.62
CA TYR A 281 6.36 -15.57 8.31
C TYR A 281 6.50 -16.95 7.68
N ASP A 282 6.67 -18.01 8.47
CA ASP A 282 6.66 -19.39 7.97
C ASP A 282 5.29 -19.79 7.42
N GLN A 283 4.20 -19.37 8.07
CA GLN A 283 2.84 -19.55 7.54
C GLN A 283 2.65 -18.76 6.25
N LEU A 284 3.15 -17.52 6.20
CA LEU A 284 3.07 -16.66 5.03
C LEU A 284 3.82 -17.27 3.83
N ILE A 285 5.06 -17.73 4.03
CA ILE A 285 5.86 -18.42 3.02
C ILE A 285 5.19 -19.73 2.59
N SER A 286 4.60 -20.49 3.51
CA SER A 286 3.94 -21.75 3.17
C SER A 286 2.69 -21.54 2.31
N SER A 287 1.97 -20.44 2.53
CA SER A 287 0.75 -20.10 1.78
C SER A 287 1.04 -19.36 0.47
N HIS A 288 2.13 -18.59 0.41
CA HIS A 288 2.54 -17.79 -0.74
C HIS A 288 4.03 -18.05 -1.05
N PRO A 289 4.39 -19.27 -1.50
CA PRO A 289 5.79 -19.69 -1.63
C PRO A 289 6.58 -18.93 -2.69
N ASP A 290 5.89 -18.25 -3.61
CA ASP A 290 6.44 -17.42 -4.68
C ASP A 290 6.45 -15.91 -4.36
N ASP A 291 5.93 -15.50 -3.20
CA ASP A 291 6.01 -14.11 -2.75
C ASP A 291 7.31 -13.85 -1.99
N PHE A 292 8.14 -12.96 -2.53
CA PHE A 292 9.44 -12.64 -1.95
C PHE A 292 9.37 -11.94 -0.58
N ARG A 293 8.25 -11.27 -0.26
CA ARG A 293 8.12 -10.40 0.92
C ARG A 293 8.20 -11.19 2.21
N GLY A 294 7.61 -12.38 2.27
CA GLY A 294 7.68 -13.26 3.44
C GLY A 294 9.11 -13.70 3.75
N TYR A 295 9.87 -14.08 2.72
CA TYR A 295 11.29 -14.40 2.86
C TYR A 295 12.11 -13.17 3.26
N LEU A 296 11.89 -12.01 2.63
CA LEU A 296 12.61 -10.78 2.96
C LEU A 296 12.39 -10.40 4.43
N ALA A 297 11.13 -10.40 4.87
CA ALA A 297 10.73 -10.06 6.22
C ALA A 297 11.36 -11.00 7.26
N LYS A 298 11.27 -12.32 7.04
CA LYS A 298 11.92 -13.31 7.89
C LYS A 298 13.44 -13.14 7.92
N GLY A 299 14.05 -12.86 6.77
CA GLY A 299 15.49 -12.62 6.67
C GLY A 299 15.97 -11.45 7.52
N ILE A 300 15.23 -10.33 7.48
CA ILE A 300 15.58 -9.14 8.27
C ILE A 300 15.46 -9.43 9.77
N ILE A 301 14.35 -10.02 10.23
CA ILE A 301 14.18 -10.35 11.65
C ILE A 301 15.23 -11.36 12.14
N LEU A 302 15.58 -12.38 11.34
CA LEU A 302 16.64 -13.31 11.70
C LEU A 302 18.00 -12.62 11.82
N LYS A 303 18.30 -11.68 10.92
CA LYS A 303 19.55 -10.91 10.93
C LYS A 303 19.65 -10.03 12.18
N GLU A 304 18.59 -9.28 12.49
CA GLU A 304 18.50 -8.41 13.67
C GLU A 304 18.68 -9.20 14.97
N ASN A 305 18.23 -10.47 14.99
CA ASN A 305 18.37 -11.37 16.13
C ASN A 305 19.64 -12.24 16.09
N GLY A 306 20.62 -11.90 15.26
CA GLY A 306 21.95 -12.54 15.22
C GLY A 306 21.99 -13.89 14.50
N ASN A 307 20.88 -14.37 13.95
CA ASN A 307 20.82 -15.59 13.16
C ASN A 307 21.17 -15.32 11.68
N VAL A 308 22.40 -14.85 11.47
CA VAL A 308 22.91 -14.38 10.18
C VAL A 308 22.88 -15.49 9.11
N GLY A 309 23.21 -16.73 9.49
CA GLY A 309 23.24 -17.86 8.55
C GLY A 309 21.86 -18.22 8.00
N ASP A 310 20.81 -18.14 8.82
CA ASP A 310 19.44 -18.39 8.38
C ASP A 310 18.88 -17.19 7.61
N ALA A 311 19.23 -15.97 8.04
CA ALA A 311 18.90 -14.74 7.33
C ALA A 311 19.41 -14.75 5.89
N GLU A 312 20.66 -15.15 5.66
CA GLU A 312 21.25 -15.18 4.33
C GLU A 312 20.53 -16.17 3.39
N ARG A 313 20.08 -17.31 3.90
CA ARG A 313 19.25 -18.24 3.12
C ARG A 313 17.91 -17.60 2.74
N MET A 314 17.30 -16.84 3.64
CA MET A 314 16.06 -16.12 3.36
C MET A 314 16.26 -15.00 2.33
N PHE A 315 17.36 -14.24 2.39
CA PHE A 315 17.67 -13.21 1.39
C PHE A 315 17.93 -13.82 0.00
N ILE A 316 18.56 -14.99 -0.08
CA ILE A 316 18.72 -15.71 -1.36
C ILE A 316 17.35 -16.07 -1.95
N GLN A 317 16.43 -16.60 -1.14
CA GLN A 317 15.06 -16.92 -1.59
C GLN A 317 14.30 -15.65 -1.98
N ALA A 318 14.35 -14.60 -1.15
CA ALA A 318 13.72 -13.32 -1.44
C ALA A 318 14.22 -12.76 -2.79
N ARG A 319 15.53 -12.79 -3.06
CA ARG A 319 16.09 -12.32 -4.33
C ARG A 319 15.68 -13.17 -5.53
N PHE A 320 15.51 -14.48 -5.33
CA PHE A 320 15.06 -15.40 -6.37
C PHE A 320 13.63 -15.11 -6.82
N PHE A 321 12.72 -14.85 -5.86
CA PHE A 321 11.32 -14.56 -6.14
C PHE A 321 11.03 -13.07 -6.41
N ALA A 322 11.94 -12.17 -6.06
CA ALA A 322 11.73 -10.74 -6.23
C ALA A 322 11.67 -10.33 -7.71
N PRO A 323 10.69 -9.50 -8.13
CA PRO A 323 10.70 -8.87 -9.44
C PRO A 323 11.93 -7.95 -9.54
N GLU A 324 12.42 -7.68 -10.76
CA GLU A 324 13.66 -6.90 -10.98
C GLU A 324 13.71 -5.58 -10.18
N LYS A 325 12.59 -4.85 -10.16
CA LYS A 325 12.44 -3.58 -9.42
C LYS A 325 12.62 -3.72 -7.89
N ALA A 326 12.39 -4.90 -7.33
CA ALA A 326 12.49 -5.17 -5.90
C ALA A 326 13.84 -5.80 -5.51
N LYS A 327 14.66 -6.25 -6.46
CA LYS A 327 15.96 -6.87 -6.14
C LYS A 327 16.91 -5.92 -5.45
N ALA A 328 16.97 -4.66 -5.89
CA ALA A 328 17.79 -3.63 -5.25
C ALA A 328 17.43 -3.44 -3.78
N LEU A 329 16.14 -3.57 -3.45
CA LEU A 329 15.66 -3.50 -2.07
C LEU A 329 16.11 -4.73 -1.26
N VAL A 330 15.95 -5.93 -1.80
CA VAL A 330 16.43 -7.17 -1.14
C VAL A 330 17.94 -7.09 -0.88
N ASP A 331 18.71 -6.67 -1.88
CA ASP A 331 20.17 -6.55 -1.78
C ASP A 331 20.58 -5.52 -0.71
N ARG A 332 19.81 -4.44 -0.53
CA ARG A 332 20.06 -3.45 0.53
C ARG A 332 20.00 -4.07 1.92
N TYR A 333 19.03 -4.95 2.18
CA TYR A 333 18.87 -5.63 3.47
C TYR A 333 19.88 -6.77 3.67
N ALA A 334 20.26 -7.44 2.59
CA ALA A 334 21.21 -8.54 2.61
C ALA A 334 22.68 -8.13 2.86
N ARG A 335 23.03 -6.84 2.67
CA ARG A 335 24.38 -6.33 2.93
C ARG A 335 24.76 -6.45 4.42
N LYS A 336 26.02 -6.78 4.68
CA LYS A 336 26.59 -6.85 6.04
C LYS A 336 26.62 -5.48 6.72
#